data_AF-A0A0Q1AAF4-F1
#
_entry.id   AF-A0A0Q1AAF4-F1
#
_cell.length_a   1.000
_cell.length_b   1.000
_cell.length_c   1.000
_cell.angle_alpha   90.00
_cell.angle_beta   90.00
_cell.angle_gamma   90.00
#
_symmetry.space_group_name_H-M   'P 1'
#
loop_
_entity.id
_entity.type
_entity.pdbx_description
1 polymer ?
#
loop_
_entity_poly.entity_id
_entity_poly.type
_entity_poly.pdbx_seq_one_letter_code
_entity_poly.pdbx_strand_id
1 'polypeptide(L)'
;MRRFSLIIGLFFIITGLLSAGVTEQVQNIRDIYNQTNEEINSGELYKTVVDINADGLSYPAVGVYHPVLTFYFGFSEENPYPDNLRKAMLVVDRSAYHEYSEFLYDGYGELIFAYVTGNPMMPEMRFYYYNGDLIKIIEDSKSFTSFNSEQRNYSNTIFEQGENLNQIFSKLFF
;
A
#
# COMPACT_ATOMS: atom_id res chain seq x y z
N MET A 1 65.34 -8.93 -21.07
CA MET A 1 65.04 -8.73 -19.63
C MET A 1 63.75 -7.94 -19.50
N ARG A 2 62.79 -8.51 -18.76
CA ARG A 2 61.63 -7.93 -18.05
C ARG A 2 60.76 -6.87 -18.75
N ARG A 3 59.62 -7.35 -19.28
CA ARG A 3 58.35 -6.61 -19.37
C ARG A 3 57.76 -6.52 -17.97
N PHE A 4 57.48 -5.31 -17.45
CA PHE A 4 56.70 -5.12 -16.24
C PHE A 4 55.25 -4.84 -16.63
N SER A 5 54.36 -5.71 -16.18
CA SER A 5 52.94 -5.74 -16.48
C SER A 5 52.19 -4.56 -15.84
N LEU A 6 51.34 -3.93 -16.63
CA LEU A 6 50.34 -2.94 -16.23
C LEU A 6 49.02 -3.70 -16.03
N ILE A 7 48.56 -3.84 -14.79
CA ILE A 7 47.18 -4.28 -14.47
C ILE A 7 46.67 -3.37 -13.37
N ILE A 8 45.99 -2.29 -13.75
CA ILE A 8 45.05 -1.57 -12.89
C ILE A 8 43.68 -2.14 -13.25
N GLY A 9 43.21 -3.07 -12.43
CA GLY A 9 41.93 -3.74 -12.57
C GLY A 9 40.79 -2.80 -12.17
N LEU A 10 39.94 -2.53 -13.16
CA LEU A 10 38.69 -1.77 -13.11
C LEU A 10 37.72 -2.40 -12.08
N PHE A 11 37.49 -1.73 -10.97
CA PHE A 11 36.47 -2.09 -9.98
C PHE A 11 35.71 -0.80 -9.67
N PHE A 12 34.54 -0.55 -10.28
CA PHE A 12 33.49 0.42 -9.83
C PHE A 12 32.43 0.66 -10.93
N ILE A 13 31.69 -0.37 -11.39
CA ILE A 13 30.45 -0.14 -12.17
C ILE A 13 29.42 -1.25 -11.90
N ILE A 14 28.86 -1.34 -10.69
CA ILE A 14 27.67 -2.21 -10.43
C ILE A 14 26.57 -1.50 -9.62
N THR A 15 26.84 -0.34 -9.00
CA THR A 15 25.85 0.32 -8.12
C THR A 15 24.73 1.08 -8.83
N GLY A 16 24.75 1.21 -10.15
CA GLY A 16 23.77 2.00 -10.91
C GLY A 16 22.50 1.27 -11.39
N LEU A 17 22.54 -0.06 -11.50
CA LEU A 17 21.47 -0.83 -12.15
C LEU A 17 20.22 -1.05 -11.27
N LEU A 18 20.38 -1.08 -9.94
CA LEU A 18 19.27 -1.33 -9.01
C LEU A 18 18.32 -0.13 -8.87
N SER A 19 18.81 1.09 -9.06
CA SER A 19 18.00 2.32 -8.89
C SER A 19 17.02 2.56 -10.05
N ALA A 20 17.40 2.14 -11.26
CA ALA A 20 16.57 2.30 -12.45
C ALA A 20 15.32 1.42 -12.39
N GLY A 21 15.46 0.16 -11.98
CA GLY A 21 14.33 -0.76 -11.79
C GLY A 21 13.30 -0.19 -10.84
N VAL A 22 13.69 0.12 -9.59
CA VAL A 22 12.78 0.62 -8.55
C VAL A 22 12.00 1.85 -9.03
N THR A 23 12.63 2.72 -9.82
CA THR A 23 11.96 3.91 -10.36
C THR A 23 10.83 3.55 -11.32
N GLU A 24 11.05 2.57 -12.21
CA GLU A 24 10.05 2.08 -13.15
C GLU A 24 8.88 1.39 -12.43
N GLN A 25 9.16 0.51 -11.45
CA GLN A 25 8.09 -0.15 -10.70
C GLN A 25 7.24 0.86 -9.91
N VAL A 26 7.86 1.84 -9.27
CA VAL A 26 7.14 2.90 -8.55
C VAL A 26 6.30 3.75 -9.51
N GLN A 27 6.77 4.00 -10.73
CA GLN A 27 5.98 4.72 -11.72
C GLN A 27 4.76 3.91 -12.18
N ASN A 28 4.94 2.62 -12.48
CA ASN A 28 3.83 1.74 -12.81
C ASN A 28 2.76 1.72 -11.71
N ILE A 29 3.15 1.62 -10.44
CA ILE A 29 2.22 1.66 -9.30
C ILE A 29 1.45 2.98 -9.25
N ARG A 30 2.10 4.11 -9.56
CA ARG A 30 1.41 5.42 -9.63
C ARG A 30 0.42 5.50 -10.78
N ASP A 31 0.75 4.89 -11.91
CA ASP A 31 -0.14 4.86 -13.07
C ASP A 31 -1.40 4.02 -12.73
N ILE A 32 -1.22 2.85 -12.09
CA ILE A 32 -2.34 2.03 -11.57
C ILE A 32 -3.17 2.82 -10.55
N TYR A 33 -2.53 3.56 -9.64
CA TYR A 33 -3.22 4.38 -8.65
C TYR A 33 -4.10 5.45 -9.30
N ASN A 34 -3.55 6.17 -10.28
CA ASN A 34 -4.27 7.23 -11.00
C ASN A 34 -5.44 6.64 -11.79
N GLN A 35 -5.21 5.57 -12.55
CA GLN A 35 -6.25 4.87 -13.29
C GLN A 35 -7.36 4.40 -12.35
N THR A 36 -7.02 3.76 -11.23
CA THR A 36 -8.01 3.27 -10.26
C THR A 36 -8.86 4.42 -9.72
N ASN A 37 -8.26 5.58 -9.41
CA ASN A 37 -9.04 6.73 -8.98
C ASN A 37 -9.91 7.32 -10.10
N GLU A 38 -9.46 7.30 -11.35
CA GLU A 38 -10.29 7.68 -12.50
C GLU A 38 -11.51 6.76 -12.63
N GLU A 39 -11.32 5.43 -12.57
CA GLU A 39 -12.38 4.42 -12.59
C GLU A 39 -13.38 4.60 -11.42
N ILE A 40 -12.88 4.94 -10.22
CA ILE A 40 -13.74 5.28 -9.07
C ILE A 40 -14.57 6.54 -9.34
N ASN A 41 -13.94 7.59 -9.89
CA ASN A 41 -14.61 8.87 -10.12
C ASN A 41 -15.60 8.82 -11.29
N SER A 42 -15.36 7.97 -12.30
CA SER A 42 -16.28 7.75 -13.41
C SER A 42 -17.43 6.79 -13.07
N GLY A 43 -17.32 6.06 -11.95
CA GLY A 43 -18.32 5.08 -11.51
C GLY A 43 -18.20 3.72 -12.20
N GLU A 44 -17.02 3.40 -12.72
CA GLU A 44 -16.73 2.12 -13.39
C GLU A 44 -16.49 0.97 -12.40
N LEU A 45 -16.16 1.28 -11.14
CA LEU A 45 -15.99 0.28 -10.09
C LEU A 45 -17.22 0.18 -9.18
N TYR A 46 -17.49 -1.05 -8.75
CA TYR A 46 -18.45 -1.32 -7.69
C TYR A 46 -17.89 -0.86 -6.35
N LYS A 47 -18.79 -0.45 -5.45
CA LYS A 47 -18.44 0.05 -4.12
C LYS A 47 -19.21 -0.69 -3.05
N THR A 48 -18.51 -1.16 -2.02
CA THR A 48 -19.11 -1.65 -0.78
C THR A 48 -18.56 -0.88 0.40
N VAL A 49 -19.44 -0.50 1.33
CA VAL A 49 -19.07 0.20 2.57
C VAL A 49 -19.50 -0.67 3.74
N VAL A 50 -18.56 -0.94 4.66
CA VAL A 50 -18.83 -1.61 5.94
C VAL A 50 -18.60 -0.60 7.05
N ASP A 51 -19.69 -0.21 7.69
CA ASP A 51 -19.71 0.76 8.78
C ASP A 51 -19.81 0.01 10.13
N ILE A 52 -18.74 0.06 10.93
CA ILE A 52 -18.64 -0.67 12.19
C ILE A 52 -18.94 0.30 13.34
N ASN A 53 -19.91 -0.02 14.18
CA ASN A 53 -20.44 0.89 15.21
C ASN A 53 -21.08 2.15 14.60
N ALA A 54 -21.88 1.97 13.56
CA ALA A 54 -22.61 3.03 12.85
C ALA A 54 -23.43 3.96 13.77
N ASP A 55 -23.91 3.44 14.92
CA ASP A 55 -24.65 4.22 15.91
C ASP A 55 -23.76 5.10 16.82
N GLY A 56 -22.44 5.02 16.66
CA GLY A 56 -21.47 5.86 17.37
C GLY A 56 -21.42 5.61 18.88
N LEU A 57 -21.72 4.39 19.32
CA LEU A 57 -21.70 4.04 20.75
C LEU A 57 -20.27 4.10 21.29
N SER A 58 -20.13 4.60 22.50
CA SER A 58 -18.82 4.68 23.17
C SER A 58 -18.38 3.29 23.66
N TYR A 59 -17.16 2.90 23.33
CA TYR A 59 -16.52 1.69 23.85
C TYR A 59 -15.96 1.95 25.25
N PRO A 60 -16.16 1.03 26.21
CA PRO A 60 -15.73 1.24 27.61
C PRO A 60 -14.25 1.59 27.82
N ALA A 61 -13.35 1.10 26.95
CA ALA A 61 -11.89 1.27 27.11
C ALA A 61 -11.26 2.33 26.20
N VAL A 62 -11.90 2.66 25.08
CA VAL A 62 -11.29 3.50 24.02
C VAL A 62 -12.15 4.69 23.61
N GLY A 63 -13.32 4.86 24.22
CA GLY A 63 -14.24 5.94 23.90
C GLY A 63 -14.84 5.77 22.52
N VAL A 64 -14.78 6.82 21.70
CA VAL A 64 -15.21 6.76 20.31
C VAL A 64 -14.24 5.87 19.53
N TYR A 65 -14.79 4.84 18.90
CA TYR A 65 -14.09 3.99 17.94
C TYR A 65 -15.09 3.60 16.87
N HIS A 66 -14.90 4.15 15.67
CA HIS A 66 -15.84 4.01 14.56
C HIS A 66 -15.04 3.78 13.27
N PRO A 67 -14.72 2.52 12.94
CA PRO A 67 -14.08 2.18 11.69
C PRO A 67 -15.07 2.08 10.54
N VAL A 68 -14.74 2.71 9.42
CA VAL A 68 -15.48 2.61 8.15
C VAL A 68 -14.54 2.04 7.10
N LEU A 69 -14.90 0.88 6.57
CA LEU A 69 -14.21 0.22 5.46
C LEU A 69 -14.92 0.53 4.16
N THR A 70 -14.17 0.88 3.12
CA THR A 70 -14.69 1.01 1.76
C THR A 70 -13.87 0.14 0.81
N PHE A 71 -14.55 -0.69 0.03
CA PHE A 71 -13.95 -1.53 -0.99
C PHE A 71 -14.42 -1.08 -2.37
N TYR A 72 -13.48 -0.89 -3.29
CA TYR A 72 -13.73 -0.66 -4.71
C TYR A 72 -13.20 -1.84 -5.51
N PHE A 73 -14.05 -2.43 -6.34
CA PHE A 73 -13.76 -3.69 -7.02
C PHE A 73 -14.46 -3.82 -8.37
N GLY A 74 -13.93 -4.71 -9.20
CA GLY A 74 -14.54 -5.16 -10.44
C GLY A 74 -14.82 -6.65 -10.43
N PHE A 75 -15.07 -7.19 -11.61
CA PHE A 75 -15.29 -8.61 -11.87
C PHE A 75 -14.36 -9.03 -13.01
N SER A 76 -13.75 -10.20 -12.90
CA SER A 76 -13.16 -10.86 -14.06
C SER A 76 -14.26 -11.36 -15.02
N GLU A 77 -13.94 -11.50 -16.31
CA GLU A 77 -14.90 -12.05 -17.28
C GLU A 77 -15.28 -13.51 -16.97
N GLU A 78 -14.44 -14.22 -16.21
CA GLU A 78 -14.57 -15.65 -15.93
C GLU A 78 -15.31 -15.95 -14.61
N ASN A 79 -15.52 -14.94 -13.75
CA ASN A 79 -16.10 -15.13 -12.42
C ASN A 79 -17.35 -14.26 -12.21
N PRO A 80 -18.52 -14.85 -11.91
CA PRO A 80 -19.72 -14.08 -11.61
C PRO A 80 -19.68 -13.41 -10.22
N TYR A 81 -18.65 -13.68 -9.41
CA TYR A 81 -18.46 -13.09 -8.09
C TYR A 81 -17.32 -12.05 -8.09
N PRO A 82 -17.38 -11.04 -7.20
CA PRO A 82 -16.29 -10.07 -7.06
C PRO A 82 -14.96 -10.75 -6.73
N ASP A 83 -13.99 -10.63 -7.63
CA ASP A 83 -12.66 -11.24 -7.49
C ASP A 83 -11.51 -10.29 -7.80
N ASN A 84 -11.82 -9.06 -8.21
CA ASN A 84 -10.87 -8.05 -8.60
C ASN A 84 -10.95 -6.84 -7.66
N LEU A 85 -10.41 -6.98 -6.45
CA LEU A 85 -10.26 -5.85 -5.52
C LEU A 85 -9.24 -4.87 -6.10
N ARG A 86 -9.63 -3.60 -6.23
CA ARG A 86 -8.78 -2.53 -6.77
C ARG A 86 -8.21 -1.64 -5.68
N LYS A 87 -9.09 -1.22 -4.76
CA LYS A 87 -8.73 -0.31 -3.68
C LYS A 87 -9.55 -0.60 -2.43
N ALA A 88 -8.90 -0.60 -1.27
CA ALA A 88 -9.55 -0.59 0.03
C ALA A 88 -9.19 0.68 0.79
N MET A 89 -10.15 1.26 1.49
CA MET A 89 -9.94 2.40 2.39
C MET A 89 -10.42 2.00 3.79
N LEU A 90 -9.66 2.38 4.80
CA LEU A 90 -10.02 2.30 6.20
C LEU A 90 -9.94 3.69 6.80
N VAL A 91 -11.07 4.15 7.30
CA VAL A 91 -11.18 5.40 8.05
C VAL A 91 -11.53 5.04 9.48
N VAL A 92 -10.81 5.58 10.46
CA VAL A 92 -11.08 5.30 11.88
C VAL A 92 -11.23 6.61 12.63
N ASP A 93 -12.45 6.88 13.08
CA ASP A 93 -12.72 7.93 14.03
C ASP A 93 -12.41 7.46 15.45
N ARG A 94 -11.53 8.21 16.13
CA ARG A 94 -11.21 8.03 17.55
C ARG A 94 -11.52 9.31 18.30
N SER A 95 -11.66 9.20 19.63
CA SER A 95 -11.92 10.38 20.47
C SER A 95 -10.90 11.52 20.33
N ALA A 96 -9.66 11.22 19.96
CA ALA A 96 -8.58 12.21 19.94
C ALA A 96 -8.04 12.55 18.53
N TYR A 97 -8.30 11.72 17.53
CA TYR A 97 -7.77 11.89 16.18
C TYR A 97 -8.51 10.99 15.17
N HIS A 98 -8.25 11.22 13.89
CA HIS A 98 -8.87 10.54 12.77
C HIS A 98 -7.77 9.85 11.95
N GLU A 99 -7.83 8.53 11.81
CA GLU A 99 -6.86 7.77 11.02
C GLU A 99 -7.43 7.51 9.62
N TYR A 100 -6.59 7.71 8.60
CA TYR A 100 -6.92 7.36 7.23
C TYR A 100 -5.87 6.39 6.70
N SER A 101 -6.31 5.32 6.06
CA SER A 101 -5.47 4.38 5.35
C SER A 101 -6.12 4.01 4.03
N GLU A 102 -5.34 3.94 2.96
CA GLU A 102 -5.76 3.38 1.68
C GLU A 102 -4.74 2.38 1.18
N PHE A 103 -5.26 1.34 0.53
CA PHE A 103 -4.52 0.18 0.04
C PHE A 103 -4.92 -0.03 -1.41
N LEU A 104 -3.93 -0.13 -2.29
CA LEU A 104 -4.10 -0.35 -3.72
C LEU A 104 -3.58 -1.74 -4.07
N TYR A 105 -4.36 -2.44 -4.89
CA TYR A 105 -4.07 -3.78 -5.34
C TYR A 105 -3.89 -3.79 -6.86
N ASP A 106 -3.13 -4.76 -7.37
CA ASP A 106 -2.84 -4.92 -8.80
C ASP A 106 -4.03 -5.46 -9.64
N GLY A 107 -5.14 -5.78 -8.98
CA GLY A 107 -6.32 -6.41 -9.58
C GLY A 107 -6.33 -7.93 -9.59
N TYR A 108 -5.22 -8.56 -9.18
CA TYR A 108 -5.14 -9.99 -8.84
C TYR A 108 -5.15 -10.23 -7.32
N GLY A 109 -5.30 -9.15 -6.54
CA GLY A 109 -5.36 -9.16 -5.09
C GLY A 109 -4.00 -8.97 -4.42
N GLU A 110 -2.92 -8.70 -5.15
CA GLU A 110 -1.63 -8.39 -4.55
C GLU A 110 -1.57 -6.93 -4.11
N LEU A 111 -1.20 -6.69 -2.86
CA LEU A 111 -0.98 -5.33 -2.34
C LEU A 111 0.28 -4.72 -2.97
N ILE A 112 0.10 -3.58 -3.66
CA ILE A 112 1.21 -2.88 -4.34
C ILE A 112 1.49 -1.49 -3.76
N PHE A 113 0.52 -0.89 -3.08
CA PHE A 113 0.69 0.41 -2.46
C PHE A 113 -0.18 0.58 -1.22
N ALA A 114 0.36 1.28 -0.23
CA ALA A 114 -0.40 1.75 0.92
C ALA A 114 -0.07 3.21 1.23
N TYR A 115 -1.08 3.99 1.60
CA TYR A 115 -0.92 5.33 2.16
C TYR A 115 -1.63 5.41 3.50
N VAL A 116 -0.94 5.94 4.50
CA VAL A 116 -1.45 6.05 5.88
C VAL A 116 -1.14 7.43 6.46
N THR A 117 -2.11 8.01 7.16
CA THR A 117 -2.00 9.34 7.76
C THR A 117 -2.99 9.52 8.92
N GLY A 118 -2.86 10.63 9.66
CA GLY A 118 -3.81 11.06 10.67
C GLY A 118 -3.56 10.53 12.10
N ASN A 119 -2.65 9.57 12.27
CA ASN A 119 -2.18 9.18 13.59
C ASN A 119 -1.15 10.22 14.10
N PRO A 120 -1.39 10.92 15.23
CA PRO A 120 -0.52 12.01 15.68
C PRO A 120 0.88 11.55 16.13
N MET A 121 1.08 10.25 16.33
CA MET A 121 2.38 9.66 16.68
C MET A 121 3.15 9.17 15.45
N MET A 122 2.57 9.26 14.24
CA MET A 122 3.19 8.75 13.03
C MET A 122 3.14 9.81 11.92
N PRO A 123 4.23 9.97 11.15
CA PRO A 123 4.22 10.83 9.98
C PRO A 123 3.27 10.29 8.91
N GLU A 124 3.00 11.13 7.91
CA GLU A 124 2.34 10.65 6.70
C GLU A 124 3.26 9.68 5.97
N MET A 125 2.77 8.49 5.62
CA MET A 125 3.60 7.45 5.03
C MET A 125 2.99 6.87 3.76
N ARG A 126 3.84 6.60 2.76
CA ARG A 126 3.52 5.85 1.55
C ARG A 126 4.45 4.66 1.44
N PHE A 127 3.90 3.49 1.18
CA PHE A 127 4.63 2.24 0.97
C PHE A 127 4.39 1.76 -0.44
N TYR A 128 5.44 1.34 -1.11
CA TYR A 128 5.38 0.71 -2.42
C TYR A 128 5.94 -0.70 -2.30
N TYR A 129 5.16 -1.67 -2.77
CA TYR A 129 5.49 -3.08 -2.72
C TYR A 129 5.58 -3.63 -4.14
N TYR A 130 6.40 -4.66 -4.32
CA TYR A 130 6.51 -5.41 -5.56
C TYR A 130 6.77 -6.87 -5.24
N ASN A 131 5.91 -7.77 -5.71
CA ASN A 131 5.93 -9.20 -5.38
C ASN A 131 5.99 -9.45 -3.86
N GLY A 132 5.25 -8.67 -3.08
CA GLY A 132 5.22 -8.74 -1.61
C GLY A 132 6.41 -8.07 -0.89
N ASP A 133 7.46 -7.66 -1.61
CA ASP A 133 8.62 -7.00 -1.02
C ASP A 133 8.48 -5.47 -1.00
N LEU A 134 8.85 -4.84 0.12
CA LEU A 134 8.95 -3.39 0.22
C LEU A 134 10.08 -2.85 -0.69
N ILE A 135 9.72 -1.99 -1.63
CA ILE A 135 10.68 -1.37 -2.58
C ILE A 135 10.89 0.13 -2.35
N LYS A 136 9.94 0.83 -1.73
CA LYS A 136 10.08 2.27 -1.43
C LYS A 136 9.18 2.71 -0.27
N ILE A 137 9.70 3.62 0.54
CA ILE A 137 8.93 4.40 1.52
C ILE A 137 9.02 5.89 1.17
N ILE A 138 7.92 6.61 1.29
CA ILE A 138 7.92 8.07 1.42
C ILE A 138 7.36 8.41 2.80
N GLU A 139 8.15 9.09 3.61
CA GLU A 139 7.81 9.57 4.96
C GLU A 139 7.78 11.10 4.92
N ASP A 140 6.59 11.67 5.01
CA ASP A 140 6.27 13.06 4.67
C ASP A 140 6.77 13.42 3.26
N SER A 141 8.00 13.92 3.18
CA SER A 141 8.68 14.36 1.96
C SER A 141 10.02 13.64 1.70
N LYS A 142 10.42 12.74 2.61
CA LYS A 142 11.67 11.99 2.51
C LYS A 142 11.42 10.65 1.82
N SER A 143 12.28 10.32 0.86
CA SER A 143 12.18 9.08 0.08
C SER A 143 13.29 8.11 0.49
N PHE A 144 12.90 6.86 0.76
CA PHE A 144 13.81 5.79 1.15
C PHE A 144 13.67 4.58 0.22
N THR A 145 14.80 4.00 -0.17
CA THR A 145 14.90 2.71 -0.89
C THR A 145 15.81 1.72 -0.16
N SER A 146 16.29 2.11 1.02
CA SER A 146 16.98 1.26 1.99
C SER A 146 16.35 1.53 3.35
N PHE A 147 16.05 0.45 4.08
CA PHE A 147 15.15 0.51 5.22
C PHE A 147 15.82 -0.01 6.48
N ASN A 148 15.70 0.76 7.55
CA ASN A 148 16.09 0.32 8.89
C ASN A 148 15.04 -0.67 9.46
N SER A 149 15.33 -1.28 10.61
CA SER A 149 14.43 -2.28 11.21
C SER A 149 13.06 -1.73 11.59
N GLU A 150 12.99 -0.47 12.04
CA GLU A 150 11.74 0.18 12.42
C GLU A 150 10.82 0.37 11.20
N GLN A 151 11.38 0.90 10.10
CA GLN A 151 10.68 1.07 8.82
C GLN A 151 10.18 -0.26 8.26
N ARG A 152 10.96 -1.34 8.38
CA ARG A 152 10.54 -2.68 7.96
C ARG A 152 9.42 -3.21 8.83
N ASN A 153 9.54 -3.10 10.15
CA ASN A 153 8.49 -3.55 11.06
C ASN A 153 7.18 -2.82 10.80
N TYR A 154 7.25 -1.50 10.60
CA TYR A 154 6.07 -0.71 10.31
C TYR A 154 5.46 -1.08 8.96
N SER A 155 6.28 -1.21 7.92
CA SER A 155 5.83 -1.66 6.60
C SER A 155 5.18 -3.04 6.63
N ASN A 156 5.68 -3.97 7.46
CA ASN A 156 5.06 -5.29 7.65
C ASN A 156 3.68 -5.17 8.31
N THR A 157 3.53 -4.35 9.35
CA THR A 157 2.22 -4.10 9.97
C THR A 157 1.21 -3.53 8.97
N ILE A 158 1.64 -2.56 8.16
CA ILE A 158 0.78 -1.97 7.11
C ILE A 158 0.46 -2.98 6.01
N PHE A 159 1.44 -3.80 5.61
CA PHE A 159 1.24 -4.86 4.63
C PHE A 159 0.23 -5.89 5.12
N GLU A 160 0.40 -6.40 6.35
CA GLU A 160 -0.54 -7.32 7.00
C GLU A 160 -1.95 -6.72 7.12
N GLN A 161 -2.07 -5.42 7.40
CA GLN A 161 -3.36 -4.75 7.41
C GLN A 161 -4.02 -4.76 6.03
N GLY A 162 -3.27 -4.45 4.96
CA GLY A 162 -3.78 -4.53 3.58
C GLY A 162 -4.19 -5.95 3.18
N GLU A 163 -3.41 -6.96 3.55
CA GLU A 163 -3.75 -8.37 3.31
C GLU A 163 -5.01 -8.79 4.07
N ASN A 164 -5.15 -8.37 5.33
CA ASN A 164 -6.35 -8.63 6.12
C ASN A 164 -7.60 -7.99 5.50
N LEU A 165 -7.49 -6.80 4.91
CA LEU A 165 -8.60 -6.17 4.19
C LEU A 165 -9.00 -6.96 2.93
N ASN A 166 -8.04 -7.49 2.18
CA ASN A 166 -8.33 -8.37 1.04
C ASN A 166 -9.02 -9.67 1.47
N GLN A 167 -8.61 -10.24 2.62
CA GLN A 167 -9.28 -11.41 3.20
C GLN A 167 -10.71 -11.10 3.67
N ILE A 168 -10.93 -9.92 4.28
CA ILE A 168 -12.27 -9.47 4.67
C ILE A 168 -13.15 -9.31 3.42
N PHE A 169 -12.64 -8.65 2.39
CA PHE A 169 -13.33 -8.51 1.10
C PHE A 169 -13.75 -9.88 0.56
N SER A 170 -12.83 -10.83 0.49
CA SER A 170 -13.11 -12.19 0.03
C SER A 170 -14.25 -12.85 0.85
N LYS A 171 -14.21 -12.76 2.19
CA LYS A 171 -15.25 -13.33 3.06
C LYS A 171 -16.61 -12.64 2.98
N LEU A 172 -16.68 -11.41 2.45
CA LEU A 172 -17.97 -10.72 2.27
C LEU A 172 -18.72 -11.24 1.04
N PHE A 173 -18.01 -11.83 0.07
CA PHE A 173 -18.58 -12.23 -1.22
C PHE A 173 -18.50 -13.74 -1.51
N PHE A 174 -17.73 -14.51 -0.72
CA PHE A 174 -17.60 -15.97 -0.81
C PHE A 174 -17.84 -16.64 0.55
#